data_AF-A0A1F3IQD3-F1
#
_entry.id   AF-A0A1F3IQD3-F1
#
_cell.length_a   1.000
_cell.length_b   1.000
_cell.length_c   1.000
_cell.angle_alpha   90.00
_cell.angle_beta   90.00
_cell.angle_gamma   90.00
#
_symmetry.space_group_name_H-M   'P 1'
#
loop_
_entity.id
_entity.type
_entity.pdbx_description
1 polymer ?
#
loop_
_entity_poly.entity_id
_entity_poly.type
_entity_poly.pdbx_seq_one_letter_code
_entity_poly.pdbx_strand_id
1 'polypeptide(L)'
;MIYLIDDNQNNQRLSNYNITFIEEGAFDEYLISIDKLEIGSSFSSTSHLDFLKNADCILLHTTTEDFLPGKGFIPGSKTNVLKIKEIISQEGELIPIVLFSNSMGETEYNSDKNPNYISSIKKNLFYERLFDFLENYKNSGIVDLRIIAWGSNFACKEVSRLAIEILSAFESKDNSDRLKLSDLSPIIKSFKTFLELSFSNSKVNEILNDIEDNPIRIKEFKDKIKHITECYAKYGKNTCNWKQ
;
A
#
# COMPACT_ATOMS: atom_id res chain seq x y z
N MET A 1 -4.43 -4.32 13.54
CA MET A 1 -5.52 -3.33 13.52
C MET A 1 -5.08 -2.06 12.82
N ILE A 2 -5.90 -1.51 11.92
CA ILE A 2 -5.70 -0.21 11.27
C ILE A 2 -6.40 0.88 12.07
N TYR A 3 -5.76 2.03 12.27
CA TYR A 3 -6.38 3.20 12.92
C TYR A 3 -6.58 4.33 11.92
N LEU A 4 -7.82 4.76 11.73
CA LEU A 4 -8.17 5.95 10.95
C LEU A 4 -8.47 7.11 11.88
N ILE A 5 -7.56 8.08 11.90
CA ILE A 5 -7.72 9.35 12.60
C ILE A 5 -8.08 10.39 11.55
N ASP A 6 -9.35 10.77 11.49
CA ASP A 6 -9.83 11.79 10.55
C ASP A 6 -10.68 12.83 11.24
N ASP A 7 -10.60 14.05 10.75
CA ASP A 7 -11.57 15.08 11.08
C ASP A 7 -12.85 14.86 10.27
N ASN A 8 -13.73 13.97 10.75
CA ASN A 8 -15.05 13.73 10.18
C ASN A 8 -16.14 14.65 10.77
N GLN A 9 -15.77 15.86 11.18
CA GLN A 9 -16.74 16.86 11.62
C GLN A 9 -17.81 17.11 10.57
N ASN A 10 -19.07 17.21 11.00
CA ASN A 10 -20.25 17.39 10.14
C ASN A 10 -20.47 16.26 9.13
N ASN A 11 -19.99 15.05 9.42
CA ASN A 11 -20.22 13.87 8.58
C ASN A 11 -19.67 14.02 7.14
N GLN A 12 -18.51 14.66 7.01
CA GLN A 12 -17.85 14.94 5.72
C GLN A 12 -17.63 13.67 4.89
N ARG A 13 -17.34 12.53 5.51
CA ARG A 13 -17.20 11.23 4.82
C ARG A 13 -18.42 10.91 3.96
N LEU A 14 -19.61 10.99 4.55
CA LEU A 14 -20.86 10.79 3.83
C LEU A 14 -21.13 11.95 2.87
N SER A 15 -21.14 13.19 3.38
CA SER A 15 -21.64 14.34 2.64
C SER A 15 -20.76 14.77 1.46
N ASN A 16 -19.45 14.58 1.54
CA ASN A 16 -18.50 15.06 0.53
C ASN A 16 -17.90 13.94 -0.30
N TYR A 17 -17.84 12.70 0.23
CA TYR A 17 -17.16 11.59 -0.43
C TYR A 17 -18.05 10.36 -0.62
N ASN A 18 -19.31 10.39 -0.16
CA ASN A 18 -20.26 9.28 -0.25
C ASN A 18 -19.71 7.96 0.33
N ILE A 19 -18.96 8.07 1.42
CA ILE A 19 -18.40 6.93 2.16
C ILE A 19 -19.37 6.56 3.27
N THR A 20 -19.83 5.30 3.26
CA THR A 20 -20.75 4.74 4.28
C THR A 20 -20.17 3.51 4.97
N PHE A 21 -19.24 2.79 4.34
CA PHE A 21 -18.77 1.49 4.81
C PHE A 21 -18.04 1.53 6.16
N ILE A 22 -17.54 2.71 6.57
CA ILE A 22 -16.87 2.90 7.86
C ILE A 22 -17.94 2.94 8.96
N GLU A 23 -18.97 3.77 8.78
CA GLU A 23 -20.07 3.97 9.72
C GLU A 23 -21.02 2.76 9.75
N GLU A 24 -21.11 2.00 8.66
CA GLU A 24 -21.85 0.73 8.56
C GLU A 24 -21.08 -0.46 9.18
N GLY A 25 -19.83 -0.26 9.60
CA GLY A 25 -19.03 -1.27 10.28
C GLY A 25 -18.55 -2.42 9.39
N ALA A 26 -18.41 -2.20 8.07
CA ALA A 26 -17.98 -3.25 7.13
C ALA A 26 -16.58 -3.82 7.46
N PHE A 27 -15.77 -3.07 8.23
CA PHE A 27 -14.40 -3.40 8.60
C PHE A 27 -14.11 -3.27 10.10
N ASP A 28 -15.10 -3.35 11.00
CA ASP A 28 -14.91 -3.13 12.45
C ASP A 28 -13.84 -4.02 13.11
N GLU A 29 -13.62 -5.23 12.59
CA GLU A 29 -12.56 -6.14 13.06
C GLU A 29 -11.15 -5.73 12.59
N TYR A 30 -11.05 -4.83 11.61
CA TYR A 30 -9.83 -4.46 10.90
C TYR A 30 -9.50 -2.96 10.98
N LEU A 31 -10.50 -2.11 11.27
CA LEU A 31 -10.41 -0.66 11.28
C LEU A 31 -11.05 -0.08 12.55
N ILE A 32 -10.30 0.77 13.25
CA ILE A 32 -10.84 1.65 14.30
C ILE A 32 -10.83 3.09 13.78
N SER A 33 -12.01 3.70 13.69
CA SER A 33 -12.15 5.11 13.33
C SER A 33 -12.17 5.99 14.59
N ILE A 34 -11.35 7.04 14.59
CA ILE A 34 -11.19 8.00 15.70
C ILE A 34 -11.38 9.40 15.15
N ASP A 35 -12.48 10.03 15.53
CA ASP A 35 -12.79 11.40 15.13
C ASP A 35 -12.33 12.45 16.16
N LYS A 36 -11.94 12.00 17.35
CA LYS A 36 -11.50 12.85 18.47
C LYS A 36 -10.29 12.25 19.16
N LEU A 37 -9.18 12.99 19.14
CA LEU A 37 -7.96 12.62 19.84
C LEU A 37 -7.75 13.53 21.04
N GLU A 38 -7.87 12.96 22.25
CA GLU A 38 -7.69 13.73 23.47
C GLU A 38 -6.27 14.28 23.60
N ILE A 39 -6.13 15.52 24.07
CA ILE A 39 -4.83 16.11 24.35
C ILE A 39 -4.20 15.45 25.58
N GLY A 40 -2.90 15.18 25.51
CA GLY A 40 -2.15 14.65 26.65
C GLY A 40 -2.03 15.66 27.79
N SER A 41 -1.68 15.16 28.97
CA SER A 41 -1.45 15.98 30.17
C SER A 41 -0.27 16.95 30.04
N SER A 42 0.66 16.70 29.11
CA SER A 42 1.80 17.57 28.81
C SER A 42 2.28 17.40 27.36
N PHE A 43 3.12 18.33 26.91
CA PHE A 43 3.77 18.23 25.59
C PHE A 43 4.68 17.01 25.47
N SER A 44 5.36 16.59 26.55
CA SER A 44 6.24 15.42 26.53
C SER A 44 5.51 14.08 26.70
N SER A 45 4.26 14.08 27.17
CA SER A 45 3.51 12.85 27.39
C SER A 45 2.92 12.30 26.09
N THR A 46 3.14 11.01 25.84
CA THR A 46 2.53 10.23 24.75
C THR A 46 1.66 9.09 25.27
N SER A 47 1.48 8.95 26.59
CA SER A 47 0.81 7.79 27.19
C SER A 47 -0.64 7.63 26.73
N HIS A 48 -1.33 8.76 26.47
CA HIS A 48 -2.70 8.74 25.93
C HIS A 48 -2.77 8.22 24.50
N LEU A 49 -1.65 8.15 23.79
CA LEU A 49 -1.51 7.59 22.45
C LEU A 49 -0.93 6.16 22.46
N ASP A 50 -0.68 5.56 23.63
CA ASP A 50 -0.03 4.25 23.72
C ASP A 50 -0.80 3.13 22.99
N PHE A 51 -2.12 3.28 22.84
CA PHE A 51 -2.96 2.36 22.07
C PHE A 51 -2.53 2.25 20.59
N LEU A 52 -1.89 3.28 20.04
CA LEU A 52 -1.38 3.29 18.67
C LEU A 52 -0.08 2.51 18.52
N LYS A 53 0.67 2.22 19.60
CA LYS A 53 1.97 1.54 19.50
C LYS A 53 1.88 0.12 18.94
N ASN A 54 0.70 -0.49 19.00
CA ASN A 54 0.41 -1.82 18.45
C ASN A 54 -0.45 -1.74 17.19
N ALA A 55 -0.54 -0.58 16.55
CA ALA A 55 -1.23 -0.43 15.28
C ALA A 55 -0.44 -1.14 14.18
N ASP A 56 -1.14 -1.78 13.25
CA ASP A 56 -0.50 -2.29 12.03
C ASP A 56 -0.31 -1.18 11.00
N CYS A 57 -1.18 -0.16 11.02
CA CYS A 57 -1.03 1.05 10.24
C CYS A 57 -1.85 2.20 10.85
N ILE A 58 -1.36 3.42 10.67
CA ILE A 58 -2.03 4.65 11.07
C ILE A 58 -2.36 5.48 9.83
N LEU A 59 -3.64 5.82 9.65
CA LEU A 59 -4.13 6.71 8.62
C LEU A 59 -4.47 8.04 9.32
N LEU A 60 -3.66 9.07 9.10
CA LEU A 60 -3.68 10.31 9.88
C LEU A 60 -4.02 11.53 9.04
N HIS A 61 -5.15 12.16 9.35
CA HIS A 61 -5.49 13.46 8.79
C HIS A 61 -4.61 14.56 9.42
N THR A 62 -3.85 15.27 8.60
CA THR A 62 -2.80 16.19 9.10
C THR A 62 -3.32 17.48 9.74
N THR A 63 -4.63 17.73 9.65
CA THR A 63 -5.26 18.88 10.31
C THR A 63 -6.18 18.49 11.46
N THR A 64 -6.18 17.22 11.89
CA THR A 64 -6.94 16.81 13.08
C THR A 64 -6.52 17.65 14.28
N GLU A 65 -7.50 18.31 14.89
CA GLU A 65 -7.29 19.16 16.05
C GLU A 65 -7.33 18.32 17.33
N ASP A 66 -6.54 18.73 18.32
CA ASP A 66 -6.57 18.13 19.65
C ASP A 66 -7.93 18.38 20.32
N PHE A 67 -8.47 17.36 20.97
CA PHE A 67 -9.74 17.42 21.69
C PHE A 67 -9.50 17.52 23.20
N LEU A 68 -10.21 18.40 23.89
CA LEU A 68 -10.17 18.50 25.34
C LEU A 68 -11.56 18.19 25.91
N PRO A 69 -11.72 17.12 26.71
CA PRO A 69 -12.98 16.79 27.36
C PRO A 69 -13.57 18.00 28.11
N GLY A 70 -14.85 18.28 27.85
CA GLY A 70 -15.57 19.41 28.43
C GLY A 70 -15.34 20.78 27.75
N LYS A 71 -14.31 20.93 26.90
CA LYS A 71 -14.08 22.18 26.13
C LYS A 71 -14.27 22.03 24.62
N GLY A 72 -14.15 20.81 24.09
CA GLY A 72 -14.26 20.55 22.65
C GLY A 72 -12.91 20.54 21.94
N PHE A 73 -12.92 20.75 20.62
CA PHE A 73 -11.72 20.88 19.82
C PHE A 73 -10.95 22.16 20.17
N ILE A 74 -9.62 22.09 20.19
CA ILE A 74 -8.73 23.22 20.42
C ILE A 74 -8.29 23.76 19.04
N PRO A 75 -8.81 24.92 18.60
CA PRO A 75 -8.56 25.41 17.25
C PRO A 75 -7.06 25.57 16.95
N GLY A 76 -6.62 24.98 15.83
CA GLY A 76 -5.23 25.02 15.37
C GLY A 76 -4.24 24.13 16.14
N SER A 77 -4.66 23.47 17.22
CA SER A 77 -3.78 22.60 18.00
C SER A 77 -3.58 21.25 17.30
N LYS A 78 -2.34 20.94 16.91
CA LYS A 78 -1.98 19.73 16.16
C LYS A 78 -0.93 18.89 16.89
N THR A 79 -0.90 18.96 18.22
CA THR A 79 0.14 18.34 19.03
C THR A 79 0.13 16.82 18.85
N ASN A 80 -1.06 16.22 18.83
CA ASN A 80 -1.19 14.77 18.61
C ASN A 80 -0.75 14.35 17.20
N VAL A 81 -1.08 15.13 16.16
CA VAL A 81 -0.64 14.84 14.79
C VAL A 81 0.89 14.77 14.72
N LEU A 82 1.58 15.76 15.29
CA LEU A 82 3.05 15.79 15.33
C LEU A 82 3.63 14.62 16.12
N LYS A 83 3.09 14.34 17.32
CA LYS A 83 3.54 13.21 18.15
C LYS A 83 3.36 11.87 17.46
N ILE A 84 2.21 11.66 16.82
CA ILE A 84 1.93 10.41 16.11
C ILE A 84 2.95 10.24 14.99
N LYS A 85 3.14 11.26 14.16
CA LYS A 85 4.06 11.24 13.04
C LYS A 85 5.52 11.02 13.49
N GLU A 86 6.02 11.87 14.39
CA GLU A 86 7.45 11.98 14.71
C GLU A 86 7.91 11.01 15.81
N ILE A 87 7.03 10.63 16.74
CA ILE A 87 7.41 9.84 17.92
C ILE A 87 6.82 8.44 17.87
N ILE A 88 5.52 8.30 17.53
CA ILE A 88 4.85 6.99 17.55
C ILE A 88 5.18 6.17 16.30
N SER A 89 4.99 6.74 15.11
CA SER A 89 5.27 6.06 13.84
C SER A 89 6.70 6.25 13.35
N GLN A 90 7.37 7.32 13.79
CA GLN A 90 8.68 7.77 13.26
C GLN A 90 8.71 7.78 11.73
N GLU A 91 7.77 8.50 11.11
CA GLU A 91 7.65 8.60 9.65
C GLU A 91 7.66 7.23 8.92
N GLY A 92 6.98 6.24 9.50
CA GLY A 92 6.85 4.90 8.93
C GLY A 92 7.92 3.90 9.37
N GLU A 93 8.94 4.31 10.13
CA GLU A 93 10.01 3.43 10.60
C GLU A 93 9.52 2.41 11.64
N LEU A 94 8.66 2.84 12.58
CA LEU A 94 8.10 1.95 13.61
C LEU A 94 6.74 1.38 13.20
N ILE A 95 5.89 2.23 12.62
CA ILE A 95 4.51 1.87 12.26
C ILE A 95 4.19 2.50 10.92
N PRO A 96 3.71 1.74 9.93
CA PRO A 96 3.28 2.29 8.65
C PRO A 96 2.28 3.44 8.82
N ILE A 97 2.52 4.56 8.14
CA ILE A 97 1.69 5.76 8.28
C ILE A 97 1.36 6.41 6.94
N VAL A 98 0.10 6.83 6.81
CA VAL A 98 -0.41 7.62 5.69
C VAL A 98 -0.86 8.97 6.19
N LEU A 99 -0.27 10.04 5.65
CA LEU A 99 -0.67 11.41 5.93
C LEU A 99 -1.58 11.91 4.82
N PHE A 100 -2.80 12.33 5.17
CA PHE A 100 -3.77 12.84 4.19
C PHE A 100 -4.40 14.16 4.63
N SER A 101 -4.85 14.97 3.67
CA SER A 101 -5.63 16.18 3.93
C SER A 101 -6.32 16.71 2.68
N ASN A 102 -7.24 17.65 2.86
CA ASN A 102 -7.86 18.37 1.75
C ASN A 102 -6.90 19.31 0.99
N SER A 103 -5.88 19.83 1.67
CA SER A 103 -4.92 20.79 1.10
C SER A 103 -3.76 20.13 0.37
N MET A 104 -3.62 18.81 0.48
CA MET A 104 -2.58 18.03 -0.18
C MET A 104 -2.83 17.91 -1.68
N GLY A 105 -1.73 17.84 -2.43
CA GLY A 105 -1.71 17.71 -3.89
C GLY A 105 -1.56 16.26 -4.33
N GLU A 106 -0.57 16.03 -5.19
CA GLU A 106 -0.21 14.69 -5.65
C GLU A 106 0.22 13.78 -4.50
N THR A 107 0.10 12.47 -4.72
CA THR A 107 0.56 11.48 -3.75
C THR A 107 2.08 11.46 -3.71
N GLU A 108 2.66 11.75 -2.55
CA GLU A 108 4.08 11.62 -2.29
C GLU A 108 4.35 10.28 -1.60
N TYR A 109 4.90 9.33 -2.36
CA TYR A 109 5.21 7.99 -1.90
C TYR A 109 6.46 7.46 -2.62
N ASN A 110 7.45 7.00 -1.85
CA ASN A 110 8.65 6.37 -2.38
C ASN A 110 8.76 4.93 -1.85
N SER A 111 8.17 3.99 -2.58
CA SER A 111 8.17 2.57 -2.24
C SER A 111 9.56 1.95 -2.09
N ASP A 112 10.58 2.48 -2.78
CA ASP A 112 11.94 1.94 -2.70
C ASP A 112 12.68 2.41 -1.44
N LYS A 113 12.48 3.66 -1.02
CA LYS A 113 13.21 4.28 0.09
C LYS A 113 12.48 4.20 1.43
N ASN A 114 11.18 4.43 1.41
CA ASN A 114 10.35 4.40 2.61
C ASN A 114 8.98 3.79 2.27
N PRO A 115 8.91 2.45 2.12
CA PRO A 115 7.69 1.75 1.69
C PRO A 115 6.52 1.89 2.67
N ASN A 116 6.80 2.28 3.92
CA ASN A 116 5.84 2.37 5.01
C ASN A 116 5.36 3.81 5.28
N TYR A 117 5.66 4.75 4.39
CA TYR A 117 5.32 6.16 4.59
C TYR A 117 4.79 6.83 3.34
N ILE A 118 3.53 7.27 3.41
CA ILE A 118 2.96 8.24 2.47
C ILE A 118 2.96 9.60 3.15
N SER A 119 3.84 10.50 2.72
CA SER A 119 4.00 11.83 3.32
C SER A 119 2.88 12.80 2.95
N SER A 120 2.19 12.55 1.83
CA SER A 120 1.09 13.37 1.36
C SER A 120 0.17 12.59 0.43
N ILE A 121 -1.14 12.65 0.66
CA ILE A 121 -2.19 12.27 -0.30
C ILE A 121 -3.44 13.12 -0.08
N LYS A 122 -4.09 13.55 -1.17
CA LYS A 122 -5.33 14.31 -1.09
C LYS A 122 -6.48 13.45 -0.52
N LYS A 123 -7.27 14.01 0.40
CA LYS A 123 -8.34 13.31 1.15
C LYS A 123 -9.35 12.58 0.26
N ASN A 124 -9.77 13.16 -0.86
CA ASN A 124 -10.69 12.50 -1.78
C ASN A 124 -10.08 11.25 -2.42
N LEU A 125 -8.80 11.33 -2.83
CA LEU A 125 -8.07 10.23 -3.45
C LEU A 125 -7.75 9.12 -2.43
N PHE A 126 -7.45 9.50 -1.19
CA PHE A 126 -7.33 8.56 -0.09
C PHE A 126 -8.62 7.76 0.11
N TYR A 127 -9.78 8.42 0.20
CA TYR A 127 -11.06 7.73 0.40
C TYR A 127 -11.50 6.87 -0.78
N GLU A 128 -11.20 7.29 -2.01
CA GLU A 128 -11.43 6.48 -3.22
C GLU A 128 -10.72 5.12 -3.14
N ARG A 129 -9.56 5.05 -2.47
CA ARG A 129 -8.70 3.87 -2.41
C ARG A 129 -8.76 3.10 -1.10
N LEU A 130 -9.40 3.68 -0.08
CA LEU A 130 -9.43 3.14 1.27
C LEU A 130 -10.14 1.78 1.32
N PHE A 131 -11.24 1.61 0.57
CA PHE A 131 -11.98 0.36 0.55
C PHE A 131 -11.09 -0.82 0.10
N ASP A 132 -10.43 -0.66 -1.05
CA ASP A 132 -9.56 -1.70 -1.62
C ASP A 132 -8.37 -2.03 -0.70
N PHE A 133 -7.82 -1.01 -0.02
CA PHE A 133 -6.75 -1.20 0.96
C PHE A 133 -7.22 -2.05 2.15
N LEU A 134 -8.40 -1.73 2.70
CA LEU A 134 -8.97 -2.48 3.82
C LEU A 134 -9.39 -3.89 3.42
N GLU A 135 -9.94 -4.08 2.21
CA GLU A 135 -10.26 -5.39 1.67
C GLU A 135 -9.00 -6.26 1.51
N ASN A 136 -7.91 -5.69 0.97
CA ASN A 136 -6.64 -6.39 0.87
C ASN A 136 -6.09 -6.78 2.25
N TYR A 137 -6.10 -5.85 3.21
CA TYR A 137 -5.61 -6.11 4.56
C TYR A 137 -6.46 -7.17 5.28
N LYS A 138 -7.80 -7.12 5.15
CA LYS A 138 -8.71 -8.16 5.65
C LYS A 138 -8.38 -9.54 5.09
N ASN A 139 -8.08 -9.65 3.80
CA ASN A 139 -7.85 -10.92 3.14
C ASN A 139 -6.44 -11.50 3.33
N SER A 140 -5.43 -10.65 3.56
CA SER A 140 -4.01 -11.06 3.57
C SER A 140 -3.29 -10.83 4.90
N GLY A 141 -3.80 -9.94 5.75
CA GLY A 141 -3.09 -9.42 6.91
C GLY A 141 -1.92 -8.49 6.56
N ILE A 142 -1.71 -8.16 5.29
CA ILE A 142 -0.57 -7.37 4.83
C ILE A 142 -0.99 -5.91 4.64
N VAL A 143 -0.22 -4.99 5.25
CA VAL A 143 -0.33 -3.55 5.01
C VAL A 143 0.43 -3.21 3.74
N ASP A 144 -0.31 -2.93 2.66
CA ASP A 144 0.27 -2.54 1.37
C ASP A 144 -0.11 -1.09 1.01
N LEU A 145 0.79 -0.16 1.32
CA LEU A 145 0.56 1.27 1.07
C LEU A 145 0.51 1.61 -0.42
N ARG A 146 0.96 0.73 -1.32
CA ARG A 146 0.86 0.94 -2.77
C ARG A 146 -0.60 1.06 -3.22
N ILE A 147 -1.51 0.37 -2.55
CA ILE A 147 -2.96 0.45 -2.83
C ILE A 147 -3.47 1.87 -2.57
N ILE A 148 -3.10 2.47 -1.44
CA ILE A 148 -3.44 3.86 -1.12
C ILE A 148 -2.71 4.82 -2.06
N ALA A 149 -1.44 4.57 -2.37
CA ALA A 149 -0.62 5.49 -3.15
C ALA A 149 -1.00 5.53 -4.64
N TRP A 150 -1.39 4.41 -5.22
CA TRP A 150 -1.55 4.24 -6.67
C TRP A 150 -2.92 3.68 -7.10
N GLY A 151 -3.74 3.24 -6.15
CA GLY A 151 -5.06 2.63 -6.36
C GLY A 151 -4.99 1.11 -6.60
N SER A 152 -6.10 0.38 -6.46
CA SER A 152 -6.15 -1.09 -6.63
C SER A 152 -5.60 -1.61 -7.95
N ASN A 153 -5.76 -0.83 -9.02
CA ASN A 153 -5.22 -1.15 -10.34
C ASN A 153 -3.70 -0.94 -10.47
N PHE A 154 -3.00 -0.54 -9.41
CA PHE A 154 -1.54 -0.35 -9.46
C PHE A 154 -0.84 -1.64 -9.86
N ALA A 155 -1.26 -2.78 -9.32
CA ALA A 155 -0.64 -4.06 -9.62
C ALA A 155 -0.78 -4.37 -11.12
N CYS A 156 -1.96 -4.15 -11.71
CA CYS A 156 -2.16 -4.31 -13.15
C CYS A 156 -1.25 -3.40 -13.98
N LYS A 157 -1.17 -2.11 -13.62
CA LYS A 157 -0.35 -1.13 -14.34
C LYS A 157 1.14 -1.46 -14.23
N GLU A 158 1.59 -1.80 -13.03
CA GLU A 158 2.99 -2.07 -12.74
C GLU A 158 3.43 -3.41 -13.32
N VAL A 159 2.61 -4.46 -13.22
CA VAL A 159 2.83 -5.74 -13.91
C VAL A 159 2.91 -5.53 -15.41
N SER A 160 2.04 -4.70 -16.00
CA SER A 160 2.09 -4.41 -17.44
C SER A 160 3.36 -3.66 -17.83
N ARG A 161 3.77 -2.65 -17.05
CA ARG A 161 5.01 -1.89 -17.25
C ARG A 161 6.23 -2.80 -17.17
N LEU A 162 6.32 -3.61 -16.12
CA LEU A 162 7.41 -4.56 -15.90
C LEU A 162 7.43 -5.65 -16.99
N ALA A 163 6.26 -6.17 -17.40
CA ALA A 163 6.18 -7.14 -18.48
C ALA A 163 6.76 -6.60 -19.80
N ILE A 164 6.44 -5.35 -20.15
CA ILE A 164 7.02 -4.70 -21.35
C ILE A 164 8.54 -4.62 -21.21
N GLU A 165 9.05 -4.14 -20.07
CA GLU A 165 10.48 -4.04 -19.80
C GLU A 165 11.20 -5.41 -19.91
N ILE A 166 10.63 -6.44 -19.30
CA ILE A 166 11.13 -7.82 -19.36
C ILE A 166 11.09 -8.33 -20.81
N LEU A 167 9.96 -8.23 -21.51
CA LEU A 167 9.80 -8.77 -22.85
C LEU A 167 10.73 -8.08 -23.86
N SER A 168 10.91 -6.76 -23.74
CA SER A 168 11.82 -6.00 -24.60
C SER A 168 13.29 -6.39 -24.38
N ALA A 169 13.70 -6.79 -23.17
CA ALA A 169 15.04 -7.31 -22.93
C ALA A 169 15.33 -8.64 -23.67
N PHE A 170 14.29 -9.37 -24.09
CA PHE A 170 14.40 -10.63 -24.83
C PHE A 170 13.99 -10.53 -26.31
N GLU A 171 13.70 -9.34 -26.85
CA GLU A 171 13.28 -9.18 -28.25
C GLU A 171 14.29 -9.72 -29.26
N SER A 172 15.58 -9.50 -29.00
CA SER A 172 16.68 -9.91 -29.88
C SER A 172 17.13 -11.36 -29.70
N LYS A 173 16.56 -12.09 -28.72
CA LYS A 173 16.92 -13.47 -28.40
C LYS A 173 16.09 -14.46 -29.20
N ASP A 174 16.72 -15.55 -29.66
CA ASP A 174 16.04 -16.60 -30.40
C ASP A 174 15.05 -17.35 -29.49
N ASN A 175 13.86 -17.62 -30.02
CA ASN A 175 12.79 -18.27 -29.28
C ASN A 175 13.10 -19.74 -28.93
N SER A 176 14.03 -20.37 -29.66
CA SER A 176 14.48 -21.74 -29.43
C SER A 176 15.59 -21.86 -28.38
N ASP A 177 16.27 -20.75 -28.06
CA ASP A 177 17.31 -20.72 -27.04
C ASP A 177 16.74 -21.05 -25.66
N ARG A 178 17.60 -21.61 -24.81
CA ARG A 178 17.31 -21.85 -23.40
C ARG A 178 17.61 -20.60 -22.60
N LEU A 179 16.66 -20.18 -21.78
CA LEU A 179 16.82 -19.07 -20.84
C LEU A 179 17.93 -19.41 -19.84
N LYS A 180 18.88 -18.50 -19.66
CA LYS A 180 19.87 -18.58 -18.59
C LYS A 180 19.60 -17.48 -17.57
N LEU A 181 19.89 -17.73 -16.30
CA LEU A 181 19.76 -16.71 -15.26
C LEU A 181 20.60 -15.46 -15.59
N SER A 182 21.74 -15.62 -16.25
CA SER A 182 22.58 -14.52 -16.74
C SER A 182 21.89 -13.61 -17.75
N ASP A 183 20.90 -14.11 -18.51
CA ASP A 183 20.11 -13.30 -19.43
C ASP A 183 19.18 -12.34 -18.69
N LEU A 184 18.82 -12.67 -17.44
CA LEU A 184 17.97 -11.84 -16.58
C LEU A 184 18.77 -10.77 -15.84
N SER A 185 20.11 -10.86 -15.76
CA SER A 185 20.95 -9.91 -15.01
C SER A 185 20.63 -8.43 -15.26
N PRO A 186 20.39 -7.96 -16.51
CA PRO A 186 20.08 -6.56 -16.76
C PRO A 186 18.72 -6.10 -16.20
N ILE A 187 17.78 -7.04 -16.04
CA ILE A 187 16.39 -6.78 -15.65
C ILE A 187 15.99 -7.53 -14.37
N ILE A 188 16.95 -8.04 -13.61
CA ILE A 188 16.66 -8.97 -12.49
C ILE A 188 15.85 -8.29 -11.38
N LYS A 189 16.08 -6.99 -11.13
CA LYS A 189 15.28 -6.22 -10.16
C LYS A 189 13.82 -6.17 -10.63
N SER A 190 13.60 -5.76 -11.88
CA SER A 190 12.28 -5.66 -12.49
C SER A 190 11.56 -7.01 -12.55
N PHE A 191 12.30 -8.08 -12.87
CA PHE A 191 11.74 -9.43 -12.88
C PHE A 191 11.37 -9.93 -11.48
N LYS A 192 12.19 -9.67 -10.47
CA LYS A 192 11.85 -9.97 -9.07
C LYS A 192 10.58 -9.22 -8.65
N THR A 193 10.49 -7.92 -8.90
CA THR A 193 9.30 -7.14 -8.58
C THR A 193 8.06 -7.65 -9.33
N PHE A 194 8.21 -8.06 -10.60
CA PHE A 194 7.13 -8.67 -11.36
C PHE A 194 6.63 -9.96 -10.70
N LEU A 195 7.55 -10.81 -10.24
CA LEU A 195 7.20 -12.05 -9.53
C LEU A 195 6.59 -11.78 -8.15
N GLU A 196 7.09 -10.79 -7.40
CA GLU A 196 6.55 -10.39 -6.09
C GLU A 196 5.12 -9.83 -6.19
N LEU A 197 4.82 -9.13 -7.29
CA LEU A 197 3.44 -8.68 -7.56
C LEU A 197 2.57 -9.86 -7.97
N SER A 198 3.09 -10.76 -8.80
CA SER A 198 2.32 -11.86 -9.43
C SER A 198 2.17 -13.10 -8.55
N PHE A 199 3.03 -13.29 -7.55
CA PHE A 199 3.11 -14.48 -6.71
C PHE A 199 3.47 -14.08 -5.28
N SER A 200 3.22 -14.97 -4.31
CA SER A 200 3.68 -14.76 -2.93
C SER A 200 5.21 -14.74 -2.86
N ASN A 201 5.80 -13.90 -2.00
CA ASN A 201 7.26 -13.77 -1.83
C ASN A 201 7.99 -15.12 -1.67
N SER A 202 7.38 -16.09 -0.99
CA SER A 202 7.93 -17.45 -0.82
C SER A 202 8.22 -18.15 -2.16
N LYS A 203 7.45 -17.86 -3.21
CA LYS A 203 7.58 -18.47 -4.53
C LYS A 203 8.59 -17.78 -5.43
N VAL A 204 8.97 -16.52 -5.15
CA VAL A 204 9.89 -15.76 -6.00
C VAL A 204 11.24 -16.47 -6.10
N ASN A 205 11.81 -16.86 -4.95
CA ASN A 205 13.08 -17.58 -4.92
C ASN A 205 12.97 -18.98 -5.53
N GLU A 206 11.86 -19.69 -5.30
CA GLU A 206 11.62 -21.00 -5.91
C GLU A 206 11.58 -20.91 -7.45
N ILE A 207 10.94 -19.88 -7.99
CA ILE A 207 10.86 -19.63 -9.43
C ILE A 207 12.25 -19.32 -10.02
N LEU A 208 13.04 -18.49 -9.34
CA LEU A 208 14.39 -18.16 -9.79
C LEU A 208 15.30 -19.39 -9.80
N ASN A 209 15.23 -20.22 -8.75
CA ASN A 209 15.99 -21.47 -8.68
C ASN A 209 15.52 -22.46 -9.77
N ASP A 210 14.21 -22.56 -10.02
CA ASP A 210 13.66 -23.44 -11.05
C ASP A 210 14.10 -23.03 -12.46
N ILE A 211 14.25 -21.72 -12.73
CA ILE A 211 14.82 -21.23 -14.01
C ILE A 211 16.29 -21.66 -14.16
N GLU A 212 17.05 -21.69 -13.07
CA GLU A 212 18.46 -22.09 -13.08
C GLU A 212 18.62 -23.60 -13.23
N ASP A 213 17.87 -24.38 -12.46
CA ASP A 213 17.93 -25.85 -12.44
C ASP A 213 17.27 -26.49 -13.68
N ASN A 214 16.16 -25.90 -14.16
CA ASN A 214 15.33 -26.41 -15.24
C ASN A 214 15.06 -25.32 -16.30
N PRO A 215 16.09 -24.91 -17.08
CA PRO A 215 15.96 -23.79 -18.01
C PRO A 215 14.90 -24.04 -19.10
N ILE A 216 13.90 -23.18 -19.12
CA ILE A 216 12.84 -23.17 -20.14
C ILE A 216 13.30 -22.51 -21.43
N ARG A 217 12.57 -22.70 -22.53
CA ARG A 217 12.85 -21.97 -23.77
C ARG A 217 12.47 -20.50 -23.63
N ILE A 218 13.18 -19.60 -24.31
CA ILE A 218 12.87 -18.16 -24.30
C ILE A 218 11.45 -17.90 -24.78
N LYS A 219 10.94 -18.68 -25.74
CA LYS A 219 9.52 -18.62 -26.14
C LYS A 219 8.59 -18.88 -24.96
N GLU A 220 8.83 -19.96 -24.23
CA GLU A 220 7.99 -20.36 -23.09
C GLU A 220 8.05 -19.32 -21.97
N PHE A 221 9.22 -18.75 -21.70
CA PHE A 221 9.37 -17.63 -20.78
C PHE A 221 8.52 -16.42 -21.20
N LYS A 222 8.64 -15.97 -22.46
CA LYS A 222 7.84 -14.85 -23.00
C LYS A 222 6.34 -15.13 -22.90
N ASP A 223 5.92 -16.35 -23.21
CA ASP A 223 4.52 -16.77 -23.15
C ASP A 223 4.00 -16.75 -21.69
N LYS A 224 4.80 -17.21 -20.71
CA LYS A 224 4.45 -17.11 -19.27
C LYS A 224 4.27 -15.66 -18.81
N ILE A 225 5.19 -14.77 -19.17
CA ILE A 225 5.08 -13.34 -18.84
C ILE A 225 3.78 -12.75 -19.41
N LYS A 226 3.52 -12.98 -20.71
CA LYS A 226 2.28 -12.51 -21.36
C LYS A 226 1.03 -13.06 -20.70
N HIS A 227 1.01 -14.35 -20.39
CA HIS A 227 -0.16 -14.98 -19.78
C HIS A 227 -0.47 -14.41 -18.40
N ILE A 228 0.56 -14.15 -17.57
CA ILE A 228 0.40 -13.46 -16.29
C ILE A 228 -0.14 -12.05 -16.51
N THR A 229 0.39 -11.29 -17.48
CA THR A 229 -0.10 -9.95 -17.81
C THR A 229 -1.56 -9.96 -18.27
N GLU A 230 -1.97 -10.93 -19.09
CA GLU A 230 -3.37 -11.13 -19.49
C GLU A 230 -4.26 -11.49 -18.31
N CYS A 231 -3.77 -12.35 -17.40
CA CYS A 231 -4.38 -12.68 -16.12
C CYS A 231 -4.72 -11.37 -15.35
N TYR A 232 -3.75 -10.44 -15.22
CA TYR A 232 -3.98 -9.12 -14.60
C TYR A 232 -4.96 -8.23 -15.38
N ALA A 233 -4.81 -8.14 -16.71
CA ALA A 233 -5.68 -7.31 -17.53
C ALA A 233 -7.15 -7.75 -17.46
N LYS A 234 -7.40 -9.07 -17.35
CA LYS A 234 -8.75 -9.64 -17.35
C LYS A 234 -9.36 -9.76 -15.95
N TYR A 235 -8.56 -10.07 -14.93
CA TYR A 235 -9.06 -10.44 -13.61
C TYR A 235 -8.53 -9.57 -12.47
N GLY A 236 -7.68 -8.58 -12.74
CA GLY A 236 -7.07 -7.73 -11.72
C GLY A 236 -5.96 -8.40 -10.89
N LYS A 237 -5.70 -9.69 -11.13
CA LYS A 237 -4.74 -10.50 -10.36
C LYS A 237 -4.18 -11.64 -11.19
N ASN A 238 -3.04 -12.17 -10.74
CA ASN A 238 -2.54 -13.42 -11.30
C ASN A 238 -3.43 -14.60 -10.87
N THR A 239 -3.88 -15.39 -11.84
CA THR A 239 -4.54 -16.70 -11.60
C THR A 239 -3.73 -17.87 -12.16
N CYS A 240 -2.58 -17.55 -12.74
CA CYS A 240 -1.70 -18.44 -13.48
C CYS A 240 -0.61 -19.01 -12.52
N ASN A 241 -0.19 -20.28 -12.68
CA ASN A 241 0.91 -20.88 -11.91
C ASN A 241 2.21 -20.89 -12.75
N TRP A 242 3.36 -20.61 -12.13
CA TRP A 242 4.65 -20.61 -12.84
C TRP A 242 4.99 -21.96 -13.48
N LYS A 243 4.63 -23.09 -12.83
CA LYS A 243 4.98 -24.43 -13.31
C LYS A 243 4.01 -25.00 -14.36
N GLN A 244 2.90 -24.32 -14.66
CA GLN A 244 1.91 -24.73 -15.66
C GLN A 244 2.09 -23.98 -16.98
#